data_AF-A0AA46AJB4-F1
#
_entry.id   AF-A0AA46AJB4-F1
#
_cell.length_a   1.000
_cell.length_b   1.000
_cell.length_c   1.000
_cell.angle_alpha   90.00
_cell.angle_beta   90.00
_cell.angle_gamma   90.00
#
_symmetry.space_group_name_H-M   'P 1'
#
loop_
_entity.id
_entity.type
_entity.pdbx_description
1 polymer ?
#
loop_
_entity_poly.entity_id
_entity_poly.type
_entity_poly.pdbx_seq_one_letter_code
_entity_poly.pdbx_strand_id
1 'polypeptide(L)'
;MSDKSEQITKKSLLAVTVVAMLFIGMQGCTMSETNPSPEEDSLTPQDESRWETVTFDEWRQYAFDAGSLKQWTDGEGNEIIDTWVRVTYENLPGTALYDIQKWHVDARQNRYRISDNFSYDQEDNLCET
;
A
#
# COMPACT_ATOMS: atom_id res chain seq x y z
N MET A 1 -34.69 53.62 2.30
CA MET A 1 -34.05 54.28 1.14
C MET A 1 -32.57 53.99 1.19
N SER A 2 -32.00 53.60 0.05
CA SER A 2 -30.59 53.23 -0.23
C SER A 2 -30.16 51.78 0.08
N ASP A 3 -30.71 50.91 -0.77
CA ASP A 3 -29.98 49.99 -1.65
C ASP A 3 -28.44 49.92 -1.52
N LYS A 4 -27.96 48.72 -1.21
CA LYS A 4 -26.61 48.24 -1.55
C LYS A 4 -26.72 46.84 -2.19
N SER A 5 -27.62 46.74 -3.17
CA SER A 5 -27.50 45.78 -4.27
C SER A 5 -26.47 46.31 -5.28
N GLU A 6 -25.87 45.41 -6.06
CA GLU A 6 -24.91 45.69 -7.14
C GLU A 6 -23.54 46.22 -6.71
N GLN A 7 -22.53 45.33 -6.67
CA GLN A 7 -21.16 45.56 -7.20
C GLN A 7 -20.22 44.37 -6.89
N ILE A 8 -20.64 43.13 -7.14
CA ILE A 8 -19.68 42.02 -7.36
C ILE A 8 -20.03 41.36 -8.69
N THR A 9 -19.85 42.18 -9.70
CA THR A 9 -20.07 41.90 -11.11
C THR A 9 -18.71 41.50 -11.69
N LYS A 10 -18.65 40.31 -12.30
CA LYS A 10 -17.73 39.96 -13.41
C LYS A 10 -16.22 39.85 -13.12
N LYS A 11 -15.78 39.05 -12.14
CA LYS A 11 -14.35 38.65 -12.07
C LYS A 11 -14.05 37.14 -12.05
N SER A 12 -15.02 36.28 -11.84
CA SER A 12 -14.74 34.83 -11.70
C SER A 12 -15.01 34.00 -12.95
N LEU A 13 -15.37 34.60 -14.09
CA LEU A 13 -15.65 33.88 -15.34
C LEU A 13 -14.42 33.70 -16.25
N LEU A 14 -13.23 34.16 -15.82
CA LEU A 14 -12.00 34.06 -16.62
C LEU A 14 -11.08 32.88 -16.21
N ALA A 15 -11.33 32.25 -15.06
CA ALA A 15 -10.50 31.13 -14.58
C ALA A 15 -10.90 29.78 -15.20
N VAL A 16 -12.07 29.68 -15.83
CA VAL A 16 -12.61 28.42 -16.35
C VAL A 16 -12.03 28.07 -17.74
N THR A 17 -11.48 29.04 -18.47
CA THR A 17 -11.06 28.82 -19.87
C THR A 17 -9.59 28.39 -20.02
N VAL A 18 -8.75 28.55 -18.98
CA VAL A 18 -7.32 28.19 -19.07
C VAL A 18 -7.05 26.71 -18.74
N VAL A 19 -7.96 26.03 -18.02
CA VAL A 19 -7.81 24.61 -17.66
C VAL A 19 -8.24 23.66 -18.80
N ALA A 20 -8.98 24.17 -19.80
CA ALA A 20 -9.52 23.35 -20.89
C ALA A 20 -8.58 23.18 -22.12
N MET A 21 -7.42 23.83 -22.15
CA MET A 21 -6.46 23.74 -23.28
C MET A 21 -5.17 22.99 -22.96
N LEU A 22 -5.23 21.99 -22.07
CA LEU A 22 -4.12 21.07 -21.80
C LEU A 22 -4.51 19.59 -22.10
N PHE A 23 -5.41 19.37 -23.06
CA PHE A 23 -5.89 18.04 -23.47
C PHE A 23 -5.79 17.78 -24.97
N ILE A 24 -4.80 18.37 -25.65
CA ILE A 24 -4.52 18.03 -27.05
C ILE A 24 -3.03 17.79 -27.21
N GLY A 25 -2.64 16.52 -27.11
CA GLY A 25 -1.31 16.07 -27.46
C GLY A 25 -0.91 14.79 -26.77
N MET A 26 -1.41 13.65 -27.27
CA MET A 26 -0.59 12.50 -27.67
C MET A 26 -1.50 11.36 -28.13
N GLN A 27 -1.46 11.11 -29.45
CA GLN A 27 -1.86 9.83 -30.03
C GLN A 27 -0.76 8.80 -29.74
N GLY A 28 -1.17 7.53 -29.65
CA GLY A 28 -0.30 6.40 -29.99
C GLY A 28 0.26 5.63 -28.81
N CYS A 29 -0.50 4.64 -28.35
CA CYS A 29 -0.12 3.24 -28.38
C CYS A 29 -1.37 2.43 -28.03
N THR A 30 -1.94 1.71 -29.00
CA THR A 30 -2.76 0.54 -28.69
C THR A 30 -1.78 -0.48 -28.11
N MET A 31 -1.56 -0.44 -26.80
CA MET A 31 -0.93 -1.56 -26.13
C MET A 31 -1.85 -2.74 -26.31
N SER A 32 -1.35 -3.73 -27.04
CA SER A 32 -1.84 -5.10 -27.00
C SER A 32 -2.12 -5.43 -25.54
N GLU A 33 -3.35 -5.84 -25.26
CA GLU A 33 -3.78 -6.37 -23.97
C GLU A 33 -3.08 -7.72 -23.79
N THR A 34 -1.78 -7.68 -23.57
CA THR A 34 -1.06 -8.77 -22.91
C THR A 34 -1.59 -8.73 -21.49
N ASN A 35 -2.62 -9.53 -21.26
CA ASN A 35 -3.08 -9.93 -19.94
C ASN A 35 -1.82 -10.12 -19.08
N PRO A 36 -1.47 -9.21 -18.15
CA PRO A 36 -0.39 -9.49 -17.25
C PRO A 36 -0.91 -10.66 -16.42
N SER A 37 -0.45 -11.87 -16.75
CA SER A 37 -0.41 -12.94 -15.76
C SER A 37 0.13 -12.28 -14.52
N PRO A 38 -0.61 -12.25 -13.39
CA PRO A 38 -0.07 -11.67 -12.18
C PRO A 38 1.23 -12.43 -11.95
N GLU A 39 2.36 -11.72 -12.12
CA GLU A 39 3.63 -12.21 -11.63
C GLU A 39 3.34 -12.44 -10.16
N GLU A 40 3.24 -13.71 -9.76
CA GLU A 40 3.22 -14.06 -8.37
C GLU A 40 4.46 -13.39 -7.80
N ASP A 41 4.21 -12.35 -7.00
CA ASP A 41 5.22 -11.56 -6.31
C ASP A 41 6.03 -12.55 -5.49
N SER A 42 7.10 -13.05 -6.09
CA SER A 42 7.94 -14.09 -5.53
C SER A 42 8.63 -13.46 -4.34
N LEU A 43 8.08 -13.73 -3.16
CA LEU A 43 8.66 -13.31 -1.91
C LEU A 43 10.02 -13.99 -1.76
N THR A 44 11.08 -13.28 -2.08
CA THR A 44 12.44 -13.67 -1.75
C THR A 44 12.74 -13.12 -0.36
N PRO A 45 12.81 -13.94 0.70
CA PRO A 45 13.01 -13.45 2.07
C PRO A 45 14.33 -12.70 2.26
N GLN A 46 15.32 -13.01 1.43
CA GLN A 46 16.71 -12.57 1.51
C GLN A 46 16.97 -11.12 1.06
N ASP A 47 16.01 -10.46 0.43
CA ASP A 47 16.19 -9.07 0.02
C ASP A 47 15.90 -8.11 1.19
N GLU A 48 16.91 -7.90 2.05
CA GLU A 48 16.81 -6.99 3.19
C GLU A 48 16.48 -5.54 2.80
N SER A 49 16.80 -5.13 1.56
CA SER A 49 16.52 -3.77 1.09
C SER A 49 15.03 -3.51 0.83
N ARG A 50 14.22 -4.57 0.81
CA ARG A 50 12.77 -4.54 0.63
C ARG A 50 12.03 -4.08 1.90
N TRP A 51 12.64 -4.22 3.07
CA TRP A 51 11.94 -4.11 4.36
C TRP A 51 12.20 -2.78 5.06
N GLU A 52 11.13 -2.02 5.31
CA GLU A 52 11.15 -0.79 6.08
C GLU A 52 10.75 -1.07 7.54
N THR A 53 11.68 -0.89 8.49
CA THR A 53 11.41 -1.14 9.91
C THR A 53 10.54 -0.03 10.50
N VAL A 54 9.45 -0.42 11.18
CA VAL A 54 8.48 0.53 11.74
C VAL A 54 8.48 0.54 13.26
N THR A 55 8.60 -0.64 13.88
CA THR A 55 8.49 -0.72 15.33
C THR A 55 9.21 -1.95 15.88
N PHE A 56 9.50 -1.86 17.16
CA PHE A 56 10.12 -2.91 17.96
C PHE A 56 9.41 -2.95 19.31
N ASP A 57 8.95 -4.13 19.70
CA ASP A 57 8.61 -4.44 21.08
C ASP A 57 9.73 -5.30 21.70
N GLU A 58 9.69 -5.58 23.00
CA GLU A 58 10.75 -6.35 23.69
C GLU A 58 11.00 -7.76 23.11
N TRP A 59 10.09 -8.26 22.26
CA TRP A 59 10.09 -9.62 21.73
C TRP A 59 10.22 -9.68 20.21
N ARG A 60 9.76 -8.64 19.50
CA ARG A 60 9.53 -8.65 18.05
C ARG A 60 9.92 -7.33 17.40
N GLN A 61 10.57 -7.45 16.25
CA GLN A 61 10.73 -6.35 15.30
C GLN A 61 9.75 -6.52 14.15
N TYR A 62 9.12 -5.42 13.75
CA TYR A 62 8.21 -5.39 12.62
C TYR A 62 8.78 -4.50 11.51
N ALA A 63 8.84 -5.06 10.31
CA ALA A 63 9.15 -4.34 9.09
C ALA A 63 8.09 -4.65 8.01
N PHE A 64 7.84 -3.72 7.10
CA PHE A 64 6.91 -3.92 5.99
C PHE A 64 7.59 -3.69 4.66
N ASP A 65 7.06 -4.32 3.61
CA ASP A 65 7.51 -4.10 2.25
C ASP A 65 6.72 -2.96 1.61
N ALA A 66 7.39 -1.81 1.41
CA ALA A 66 6.79 -0.65 0.77
C ALA A 66 6.38 -0.91 -0.70
N GLY A 67 7.07 -1.81 -1.40
CA GLY A 67 6.75 -2.20 -2.78
C GLY A 67 5.44 -3.01 -2.88
N SER A 68 5.07 -3.74 -1.83
CA SER A 68 3.82 -4.52 -1.77
C SER A 68 2.58 -3.72 -1.42
N LEU A 69 2.71 -2.44 -1.05
CA LEU A 69 1.59 -1.63 -0.58
C LEU A 69 0.52 -1.51 -1.67
N LYS A 70 -0.67 -2.04 -1.37
CA LYS A 70 -1.83 -1.94 -2.26
C LYS A 70 -3.06 -1.48 -1.48
N GLN A 71 -3.58 -0.32 -1.87
CA GLN A 71 -4.81 0.21 -1.31
C GLN A 71 -6.02 -0.17 -2.17
N TRP A 72 -7.11 -0.57 -1.52
CA TRP A 72 -8.38 -0.86 -2.18
C TRP A 72 -9.56 -0.60 -1.24
N THR A 73 -10.79 -0.66 -1.76
CA THR A 73 -12.01 -0.49 -0.99
C THR A 73 -12.83 -1.77 -1.03
N ASP A 74 -13.26 -2.26 0.13
CA ASP A 74 -14.06 -3.47 0.22
C ASP A 74 -15.53 -3.24 -0.15
N GLY A 75 -16.32 -4.32 -0.14
CA GLY A 75 -17.75 -4.26 -0.47
C GLY A 75 -18.60 -3.47 0.55
N GLU A 76 -18.05 -3.17 1.72
CA GLU A 76 -18.70 -2.38 2.78
C GLU A 76 -18.27 -0.90 2.75
N GLY A 77 -17.33 -0.54 1.87
CA GLY A 77 -16.80 0.81 1.75
C GLY A 77 -15.61 1.11 2.67
N ASN A 78 -15.01 0.11 3.32
CA ASN A 78 -13.81 0.28 4.13
C ASN A 78 -12.57 0.39 3.23
N GLU A 79 -11.66 1.31 3.56
CA GLU A 79 -10.36 1.42 2.90
C GLU A 79 -9.38 0.42 3.52
N ILE A 80 -8.91 -0.51 2.71
CA ILE A 80 -7.99 -1.57 3.11
C ILE A 80 -6.62 -1.33 2.48
N ILE A 81 -5.57 -1.51 3.28
CA ILE A 81 -4.18 -1.49 2.83
C ILE A 81 -3.64 -2.91 2.97
N ASP A 82 -3.26 -3.52 1.85
CA ASP A 82 -2.54 -4.78 1.83
C ASP A 82 -1.04 -4.50 1.82
N THR A 83 -0.28 -5.27 2.60
CA THR A 83 1.20 -5.25 2.58
C THR A 83 1.77 -6.55 3.16
N TRP A 84 2.97 -6.91 2.72
CA TRP A 84 3.75 -7.94 3.38
C TRP A 84 4.50 -7.35 4.58
N VAL A 85 4.46 -8.06 5.69
CA VAL A 85 5.10 -7.69 6.96
C VAL A 85 6.04 -8.80 7.37
N ARG A 86 7.29 -8.44 7.67
CA ARG A 86 8.25 -9.32 8.33
C ARG A 86 8.20 -9.10 9.84
N VAL A 87 8.07 -10.18 10.59
CA VAL A 87 8.08 -10.20 12.05
C VAL A 87 9.30 -10.98 12.51
N THR A 88 10.33 -10.30 12.99
CA THR A 88 11.57 -10.93 13.48
C THR A 88 11.51 -11.11 14.98
N TYR A 89 11.97 -12.27 15.47
CA TYR A 89 11.95 -12.64 16.88
C TYR A 89 13.36 -12.57 17.48
N GLU A 90 13.67 -11.54 18.26
CA GLU A 90 15.05 -11.32 18.72
C GLU A 90 15.51 -12.23 19.88
N ASN A 91 14.60 -12.95 20.55
CA ASN A 91 14.90 -13.70 21.77
C ASN A 91 14.09 -15.00 21.95
N LEU A 92 13.79 -15.75 20.88
CA LEU A 92 13.06 -17.01 21.00
C LEU A 92 13.98 -18.24 20.97
N PRO A 93 13.79 -19.23 21.87
CA PRO A 93 14.47 -20.53 21.81
C PRO A 93 13.85 -21.48 20.77
N GLY A 94 13.02 -20.97 19.85
CA GLY A 94 12.33 -21.73 18.82
C GLY A 94 13.14 -21.86 17.53
N THR A 95 12.62 -22.65 16.59
CA THR A 95 13.25 -22.87 15.28
C THR A 95 13.06 -21.69 14.33
N ALA A 96 11.90 -21.01 14.39
CA ALA A 96 11.61 -19.87 13.54
C ALA A 96 12.21 -18.57 14.11
N LEU A 97 13.01 -17.89 13.29
CA LEU A 97 13.64 -16.61 13.59
C LEU A 97 12.79 -15.43 13.13
N TYR A 98 12.05 -15.59 12.03
CA TYR A 98 11.11 -14.57 11.55
C TYR A 98 9.95 -15.18 10.77
N ASP A 99 8.85 -14.43 10.70
CA ASP A 99 7.71 -14.72 9.84
C ASP A 99 7.59 -13.67 8.74
N ILE A 100 7.06 -14.06 7.57
CA ILE A 100 6.57 -13.16 6.51
C ILE A 100 5.07 -13.36 6.40
N GLN A 101 4.31 -12.29 6.64
CA GLN A 101 2.86 -12.30 6.76
C GLN A 101 2.21 -11.32 5.80
N LYS A 102 1.09 -11.71 5.17
CA LYS A 102 0.28 -10.78 4.38
C LYS A 102 -0.78 -10.14 5.26
N TRP A 103 -0.65 -8.84 5.48
CA TRP A 103 -1.55 -8.07 6.33
C TRP A 103 -2.56 -7.30 5.48
N HIS A 104 -3.81 -7.29 5.93
CA HIS A 104 -4.91 -6.46 5.42
C HIS A 104 -5.31 -5.49 6.52
N VAL A 105 -4.97 -4.22 6.38
CA VAL A 105 -5.12 -3.20 7.43
C VAL A 105 -6.27 -2.27 7.10
N ASP A 106 -7.26 -2.21 7.99
CA ASP A 106 -8.26 -1.15 8.03
C ASP A 106 -7.77 -0.08 9.03
N ALA A 107 -7.07 0.92 8.49
CA ALA A 107 -6.44 1.97 9.29
C ALA A 107 -7.46 2.87 10.00
N ARG A 108 -8.69 2.99 9.47
CA ARG A 108 -9.73 3.84 10.06
C ARG A 108 -10.32 3.22 11.31
N GLN A 109 -10.44 1.89 11.31
CA GLN A 109 -11.00 1.15 12.43
C GLN A 109 -9.93 0.55 13.35
N ASN A 110 -8.65 0.74 13.02
CA ASN A 110 -7.50 0.17 13.74
C ASN A 110 -7.62 -1.36 13.88
N ARG A 111 -7.97 -2.02 12.78
CA ARG A 111 -8.11 -3.49 12.70
C ARG A 111 -7.20 -4.02 11.60
N TYR A 112 -6.76 -5.26 11.75
CA TYR A 112 -6.05 -5.95 10.69
C TYR A 112 -6.41 -7.44 10.67
N ARG A 113 -6.16 -8.08 9.53
CA ARG A 113 -6.24 -9.52 9.34
C ARG A 113 -4.99 -10.02 8.63
N ILE A 114 -4.56 -11.23 8.94
CA ILE A 114 -3.49 -11.93 8.22
C ILE A 114 -4.12 -12.99 7.32
N SER A 115 -3.76 -13.03 6.03
CA SER A 115 -4.21 -14.08 5.10
C SER A 115 -3.18 -15.17 4.87
N ASP A 116 -1.90 -14.81 4.89
CA ASP A 116 -0.78 -15.68 4.57
C ASP A 116 0.30 -15.52 5.64
N ASN A 117 0.97 -16.61 6.00
CA ASN A 117 2.04 -16.62 6.98
C ASN A 117 3.08 -17.70 6.61
N PHE A 118 4.34 -17.29 6.50
CA PHE A 118 5.48 -18.16 6.22
C PHE A 118 6.55 -17.95 7.27
N SER A 119 6.94 -19.02 7.97
CA SER A 119 7.94 -18.97 9.03
C SER A 119 9.29 -19.45 8.52
N TYR A 120 10.37 -18.80 8.94
CA TYR A 120 11.73 -19.09 8.47
C TYR A 120 12.71 -19.23 9.63
N ASP A 121 13.68 -20.13 9.48
CA ASP A 121 14.78 -20.30 10.42
C ASP A 121 15.95 -19.33 10.13
N GLN A 122 17.07 -19.51 10.83
CA GLN A 122 18.27 -18.67 10.67
C GLN A 122 18.97 -18.85 9.32
N GLU A 123 18.70 -19.95 8.61
CA GLU A 123 19.27 -20.28 7.30
C GLU A 123 18.29 -19.94 6.16
N ASP A 124 17.22 -19.18 6.47
CA ASP A 124 16.10 -18.85 5.57
C ASP A 124 15.36 -20.08 5.03
N ASN A 125 15.45 -21.23 5.70
CA ASN A 125 14.63 -22.38 5.34
C ASN A 125 13.21 -22.16 5.84
N LEU A 126 12.23 -22.49 5.00
CA LEU A 126 10.83 -22.50 5.41
C LEU A 126 10.66 -23.54 6.53
N CYS A 127 10.21 -23.09 7.69
CA CYS A 127 9.80 -23.95 8.77
C CYS A 127 8.43 -24.56 8.41
N GLU A 128 8.33 -25.89 8.38
CA GLU A 128 7.02 -26.54 8.34
C GLU A 128 6.27 -26.20 9.63
N THR A 129 5.12 -25.53 9.49
CA THR A 129 4.19 -25.24 10.59
C THR A 129 3.18 -26.36 10.79
#